data_AF-A0A1E4SXK9-F1
#
_entry.id   AF-A0A1E4SXK9-F1
#
_cell.length_a   1.000
_cell.length_b   1.000
_cell.length_c   1.000
_cell.angle_alpha   90.00
_cell.angle_beta   90.00
_cell.angle_gamma   90.00
#
_symmetry.space_group_name_H-M   'P 1'
#
loop_
_entity.id
_entity.type
_entity.pdbx_description
1 polymer ?
#
loop_
_entity_poly.entity_id
_entity_poly.type
_entity_poly.pdbx_seq_one_letter_code
_entity_poly.pdbx_strand_id
1 'polypeptide(L)'
;MSFIKSLATFAFISLLAQESLALPASSYRHSHHAHADKRSNTCSFPTDKGFVEINNGNNGWAQSSSCKAGSYCQYACPPGQLMGQWNPSVTTYSYPGSQDGGIYCNDNGEIEKPISDNDYCYDGKGTLKVKNSASKNSAFCQTVLPGSESMLIPTNIDSSSTETLAVPGTEYWASTAAHYYINPPGVSTDEGCQWGSTANPYGNWSPYVAGANMDDSENTYVKIAWNPIYFEDSSPFKDEKPSFGIKMYCNDDSKCNGDACEINPSTYGLNKVSSGGQALSDGAAWCVLTATDSSSVTIEVFDV
;
A
#
# COMPACT_ATOMS: atom_id res chain seq x y z
N MET A 1 -16.17 7.96 6.22
CA MET A 1 -14.84 7.43 5.89
C MET A 1 -13.92 7.71 7.06
N SER A 2 -13.78 6.72 7.95
CA SER A 2 -13.00 6.84 9.18
C SER A 2 -11.58 6.36 8.89
N PHE A 3 -10.69 7.27 8.52
CA PHE A 3 -9.26 6.98 8.45
C PHE A 3 -8.72 6.88 9.89
N ILE A 4 -8.14 5.71 10.18
CA ILE A 4 -7.14 5.37 11.20
C ILE A 4 -7.36 6.02 12.58
N LYS A 5 -7.93 5.24 13.51
CA LYS A 5 -7.78 5.47 14.95
C LYS A 5 -7.16 4.23 15.61
N SER A 6 -6.18 4.51 16.47
CA SER A 6 -5.87 3.78 17.71
C SER A 6 -4.86 2.63 17.58
N LEU A 7 -3.84 2.47 18.43
CA LEU A 7 -3.17 3.29 19.44
C LEU A 7 -1.91 2.48 19.79
N ALA A 8 -0.73 3.08 19.80
CA ALA A 8 0.41 2.55 20.51
C ALA A 8 0.37 3.10 21.94
N THR A 9 0.29 2.25 22.96
CA THR A 9 0.60 2.64 24.34
C THR A 9 1.19 1.44 25.09
N PHE A 10 2.51 1.49 25.29
CA PHE A 10 3.23 0.66 26.25
C PHE A 10 2.96 1.19 27.66
N ALA A 11 2.52 0.33 28.57
CA ALA A 11 2.51 0.61 30.01
C ALA A 11 3.28 -0.50 30.76
N PHE A 12 4.40 -0.08 31.34
CA PHE A 12 5.14 -0.82 32.38
C PHE A 12 4.41 -0.64 33.72
N ILE A 13 3.96 -1.73 34.36
CA ILE A 13 3.75 -1.77 35.83
C ILE A 13 4.19 -3.13 36.38
N SER A 14 4.87 -3.03 37.51
CA SER A 14 5.66 -3.96 38.31
C SER A 14 4.90 -5.01 39.14
N LEU A 15 5.57 -6.17 39.27
CA LEU A 15 5.84 -6.99 40.47
C LEU A 15 4.74 -7.11 41.57
N LEU A 16 4.19 -8.32 41.71
CA LEU A 16 3.74 -8.86 43.00
C LEU A 16 4.16 -10.34 43.10
N ALA A 17 4.90 -10.64 44.17
CA ALA A 17 5.27 -11.98 44.58
C ALA A 17 4.13 -12.62 45.41
N GLN A 18 3.91 -13.93 45.23
CA GLN A 18 3.27 -14.76 46.24
C GLN A 18 3.76 -16.20 46.11
N GLU A 19 4.30 -16.72 47.22
CA GLU A 19 4.76 -18.09 47.38
C GLU A 19 3.63 -19.08 47.70
N SER A 20 3.94 -20.33 47.35
CA SER A 20 3.70 -21.57 48.10
C SER A 20 2.52 -22.46 47.67
N LEU A 21 2.85 -23.66 47.17
CA LEU A 21 2.77 -24.93 47.91
C LEU A 21 3.07 -26.10 46.94
N ALA A 22 4.15 -26.84 47.22
CA ALA A 22 4.53 -28.06 46.51
C ALA A 22 3.91 -29.31 47.15
N LEU A 23 3.26 -30.16 46.35
CA LEU A 23 2.84 -31.53 46.68
C LEU A 23 2.76 -32.39 45.39
N PRO A 24 2.84 -33.73 45.49
CA PRO A 24 3.95 -34.57 45.06
C PRO A 24 3.92 -35.01 43.57
N ALA A 25 5.10 -35.40 43.08
CA ALA A 25 5.33 -35.90 41.73
C ALA A 25 4.58 -37.22 41.45
N SER A 26 3.61 -37.16 40.53
CA SER A 26 3.08 -38.33 39.83
C SER A 26 3.83 -38.48 38.51
N SER A 27 4.57 -39.58 38.38
CA SER A 27 5.31 -39.93 37.17
C SER A 27 4.34 -40.37 36.07
N TYR A 28 3.75 -39.40 35.37
CA TYR A 28 3.17 -39.65 34.04
C TYR A 28 4.33 -39.65 33.04
N ARG A 29 4.62 -40.82 32.45
CA ARG A 29 5.43 -40.92 31.24
C ARG A 29 4.70 -40.18 30.12
N HIS A 30 4.95 -38.88 30.00
CA HIS A 30 4.71 -38.19 28.75
C HIS A 30 5.75 -38.72 27.77
N SER A 31 5.25 -39.52 26.82
CA SER A 31 5.97 -39.78 25.59
C SER A 31 6.26 -38.41 24.98
N HIS A 32 7.50 -37.94 25.12
CA HIS A 32 8.01 -36.86 24.29
C HIS A 32 7.97 -37.40 22.87
N HIS A 33 6.84 -37.19 22.20
CA HIS A 33 6.87 -37.08 20.75
C HIS A 33 7.91 -36.00 20.49
N ALA A 34 9.07 -36.43 20.02
CA ALA A 34 10.00 -35.54 19.37
C ALA A 34 9.15 -34.81 18.33
N HIS A 35 8.83 -33.55 18.59
CA HIS A 35 8.49 -32.62 17.54
C HIS A 35 9.74 -32.63 16.69
N ALA A 36 9.75 -33.48 15.66
CA ALA A 36 10.61 -33.26 14.53
C ALA A 36 10.33 -31.81 14.16
N ASP A 37 11.33 -30.95 14.32
CA ASP A 37 11.32 -29.60 13.79
C ASP A 37 10.95 -29.75 12.32
N LYS A 38 9.65 -29.62 12.02
CA LYS A 38 9.17 -29.49 10.65
C LYS A 38 9.94 -28.28 10.18
N ARG A 39 10.89 -28.47 9.26
CA ARG A 39 11.45 -27.37 8.48
C ARG A 39 10.25 -26.49 8.15
N SER A 40 10.26 -25.24 8.62
CA SER A 40 9.16 -24.30 8.40
C SER A 40 8.75 -24.41 6.95
N ASN A 41 7.65 -25.11 6.64
CA ASN A 41 7.20 -25.26 5.27
C ASN A 41 6.86 -23.85 4.82
N THR A 42 7.53 -23.36 3.79
CA THR A 42 7.30 -22.03 3.20
C THR A 42 6.92 -22.24 1.76
N CYS A 43 5.96 -21.47 1.24
CA CYS A 43 5.66 -21.53 -0.17
C CYS A 43 6.68 -20.70 -0.97
N SER A 44 7.13 -21.27 -2.07
CA SER A 44 7.96 -20.57 -3.04
C SER A 44 7.11 -19.58 -3.83
N PHE A 45 7.67 -18.42 -4.15
CA PHE A 45 7.02 -17.46 -5.01
C PHE A 45 6.84 -18.04 -6.42
N PRO A 46 5.62 -18.02 -6.99
CA PRO A 46 5.38 -18.63 -8.27
C PRO A 46 5.73 -17.67 -9.42
N THR A 47 6.74 -18.01 -10.20
CA THR A 47 7.22 -17.20 -11.33
C THR A 47 6.40 -17.38 -12.61
N ASP A 48 5.41 -18.27 -12.61
CA ASP A 48 4.60 -18.65 -13.78
C ASP A 48 3.17 -18.07 -13.74
N LYS A 49 2.84 -17.22 -12.76
CA LYS A 49 1.49 -16.66 -12.55
C LYS A 49 1.33 -15.20 -13.00
N GLY A 50 2.37 -14.61 -13.59
CA GLY A 50 2.35 -13.22 -14.05
C GLY A 50 2.48 -12.19 -12.92
N PHE A 51 2.98 -12.58 -11.76
CA PHE A 51 3.23 -11.67 -10.64
C PHE A 51 4.48 -10.85 -10.87
N VAL A 52 4.51 -9.67 -10.27
CA VAL A 52 5.71 -8.85 -10.17
C VAL A 52 6.53 -9.34 -8.99
N GLU A 53 7.77 -9.72 -9.23
CA GLU A 53 8.71 -10.13 -8.19
C GLU A 53 9.19 -8.89 -7.41
N ILE A 54 8.97 -8.87 -6.10
CA ILE A 54 9.41 -7.79 -5.22
C ILE A 54 10.79 -8.08 -4.63
N ASN A 55 11.74 -7.17 -4.86
CA ASN A 55 13.11 -7.25 -4.34
C ASN A 55 13.22 -6.63 -2.93
N ASN A 56 12.56 -7.24 -1.95
CA ASN A 56 12.51 -6.76 -0.55
C ASN A 56 13.10 -7.77 0.46
N GLY A 57 13.85 -8.77 -0.02
CA GLY A 57 14.38 -9.85 0.81
C GLY A 57 13.38 -10.94 1.20
N ASN A 58 12.14 -10.90 0.72
CA ASN A 58 11.11 -11.92 0.96
C ASN A 58 10.81 -12.78 -0.29
N ASN A 59 11.84 -13.09 -1.06
CA ASN A 59 11.79 -14.04 -2.20
C ASN A 59 10.67 -13.72 -3.20
N GLY A 60 10.49 -12.44 -3.55
CA GLY A 60 9.49 -12.01 -4.53
C GLY A 60 8.12 -11.64 -3.97
N TRP A 61 7.80 -12.05 -2.74
CA TRP A 61 6.50 -11.75 -2.14
C TRP A 61 6.36 -10.26 -1.74
N ALA A 62 5.17 -9.70 -1.94
CA ALA A 62 4.83 -8.33 -1.55
C ALA A 62 4.41 -8.25 -0.07
N GLN A 63 5.30 -8.67 0.83
CA GLN A 63 5.09 -8.64 2.29
C GLN A 63 6.42 -8.49 3.02
N SER A 64 6.37 -8.17 4.31
CA SER A 64 7.55 -7.96 5.16
C SER A 64 8.11 -9.25 5.80
N SER A 65 7.43 -10.38 5.64
CA SER A 65 7.86 -11.68 6.18
C SER A 65 7.75 -12.80 5.16
N SER A 66 8.50 -13.88 5.38
CA SER A 66 8.41 -15.11 4.58
C SER A 66 6.98 -15.67 4.50
N CYS A 67 6.57 -16.12 3.31
CA CYS A 67 5.32 -16.86 3.10
C CYS A 67 5.38 -18.24 3.78
N LYS A 68 4.75 -18.38 4.95
CA LYS A 68 4.76 -19.61 5.75
C LYS A 68 3.53 -20.47 5.46
N ALA A 69 3.68 -21.76 5.62
CA ALA A 69 2.56 -22.70 5.64
C ALA A 69 1.51 -22.26 6.66
N GLY A 70 0.25 -22.40 6.28
CA GLY A 70 -0.91 -21.96 7.04
C GLY A 70 -1.23 -20.47 6.94
N SER A 71 -0.59 -19.70 6.04
CA SER A 71 -0.79 -18.25 5.93
C SER A 71 -1.18 -17.80 4.53
N TYR A 72 -1.80 -16.61 4.44
CA TYR A 72 -2.03 -15.92 3.17
C TYR A 72 -0.79 -15.12 2.78
N CYS A 73 -0.38 -15.26 1.52
CA CYS A 73 0.86 -14.71 1.01
C CYS A 73 0.59 -13.66 -0.04
N GLN A 74 0.89 -12.42 0.32
CA GLN A 74 0.62 -11.24 -0.46
C GLN A 74 1.61 -11.14 -1.63
N TYR A 75 1.11 -10.83 -2.82
CA TYR A 75 1.89 -10.71 -4.06
C TYR A 75 1.54 -9.41 -4.80
N ALA A 76 2.41 -9.01 -5.73
CA ALA A 76 2.20 -7.83 -6.55
C ALA A 76 1.67 -8.22 -7.94
N CYS A 77 0.69 -7.47 -8.41
CA CYS A 77 0.19 -7.55 -9.77
C CYS A 77 0.87 -6.49 -10.67
N PRO A 78 0.89 -6.69 -12.00
CA PRO A 78 1.37 -5.69 -12.94
C PRO A 78 0.70 -4.31 -12.78
N PRO A 79 1.34 -3.22 -13.23
CA PRO A 79 0.75 -1.88 -13.22
C PRO A 79 -0.67 -1.85 -13.79
N GLY A 80 -1.56 -1.15 -13.10
CA GLY A 80 -2.98 -1.06 -13.48
C GLY A 80 -3.86 -2.19 -12.96
N GLN A 81 -3.29 -3.27 -12.41
CA GLN A 81 -4.03 -4.44 -11.92
C GLN A 81 -4.11 -4.49 -10.39
N LEU A 82 -5.12 -5.21 -9.91
CA LEU A 82 -5.39 -5.49 -8.50
C LEU A 82 -5.18 -6.97 -8.19
N MET A 83 -4.83 -7.26 -6.94
CA MET A 83 -4.79 -8.61 -6.41
C MET A 83 -6.20 -9.20 -6.39
N GLY A 84 -6.42 -10.37 -6.99
CA GLY A 84 -7.73 -11.04 -7.04
C GLY A 84 -7.96 -12.10 -5.96
N GLN A 85 -6.99 -12.34 -5.09
CA GLN A 85 -7.02 -13.42 -4.10
C GLN A 85 -6.84 -12.88 -2.67
N TRP A 86 -7.61 -13.41 -1.74
CA TRP A 86 -7.60 -13.11 -0.30
C TRP A 86 -8.46 -14.13 0.43
N ASN A 87 -8.53 -14.08 1.76
CA ASN A 87 -9.45 -14.90 2.54
C ASN A 87 -10.92 -14.52 2.25
N PRO A 88 -11.73 -15.36 1.58
CA PRO A 88 -13.09 -15.01 1.21
C PRO A 88 -14.03 -14.83 2.42
N SER A 89 -13.64 -15.31 3.60
CA SER A 89 -14.41 -15.12 4.84
C SER A 89 -14.19 -13.74 5.47
N VAL A 90 -13.17 -12.99 5.03
CA VAL A 90 -12.89 -11.63 5.53
C VAL A 90 -13.52 -10.61 4.59
N THR A 91 -14.62 -10.02 5.04
CA THR A 91 -15.40 -9.04 4.25
C THR A 91 -15.33 -7.61 4.80
N THR A 92 -14.59 -7.40 5.88
CA THR A 92 -14.46 -6.11 6.56
C THR A 92 -13.00 -5.73 6.73
N TYR A 93 -12.72 -4.43 6.66
CA TYR A 93 -11.41 -3.88 6.99
C TYR A 93 -11.21 -3.88 8.51
N SER A 94 -10.77 -5.02 9.06
CA SER A 94 -10.54 -5.17 10.50
C SER A 94 -9.38 -6.12 10.76
N TYR A 95 -8.47 -5.72 11.64
CA TYR A 95 -7.37 -6.56 12.09
C TYR A 95 -7.87 -7.71 12.99
N PRO A 96 -7.33 -8.93 12.89
CA PRO A 96 -6.23 -9.34 12.00
C PRO A 96 -6.66 -9.69 10.57
N GLY A 97 -7.95 -9.89 10.31
CA GLY A 97 -8.44 -10.38 9.00
C GLY A 97 -7.99 -9.54 7.80
N SER A 98 -7.83 -8.22 7.97
CA SER A 98 -7.31 -7.35 6.91
C SER A 98 -5.91 -7.72 6.40
N GLN A 99 -5.17 -8.55 7.12
CA GLN A 99 -3.86 -9.07 6.72
C GLN A 99 -3.93 -10.30 5.82
N ASP A 100 -5.10 -10.94 5.72
CA ASP A 100 -5.30 -12.21 5.01
C ASP A 100 -5.47 -11.99 3.48
N GLY A 101 -4.59 -11.20 2.89
CA GLY A 101 -4.53 -10.97 1.44
C GLY A 101 -3.60 -11.93 0.74
N GLY A 102 -3.93 -12.25 -0.51
CA GLY A 102 -3.10 -13.04 -1.40
C GLY A 102 -3.49 -14.50 -1.51
N ILE A 103 -2.52 -15.32 -1.95
CA ILE A 103 -2.71 -16.77 -2.18
C ILE A 103 -2.47 -17.52 -0.89
N TYR A 104 -3.22 -18.59 -0.64
CA TYR A 104 -3.03 -19.37 0.57
C TYR A 104 -1.85 -20.33 0.42
N CYS A 105 -0.97 -20.36 1.41
CA CYS A 105 0.09 -21.35 1.52
C CYS A 105 -0.37 -22.47 2.45
N ASN A 106 -0.62 -23.67 1.92
CA ASN A 106 -1.14 -24.77 2.72
C ASN A 106 -0.05 -25.37 3.64
N ASP A 107 -0.46 -26.29 4.52
CA ASP A 107 0.43 -26.93 5.51
C ASP A 107 1.61 -27.71 4.88
N ASN A 108 1.50 -28.08 3.60
CA ASN A 108 2.52 -28.78 2.83
C ASN A 108 3.52 -27.83 2.15
N GLY A 109 3.30 -26.52 2.20
CA GLY A 109 4.11 -25.52 1.48
C GLY A 109 3.74 -25.40 0.00
N GLU A 110 2.49 -25.73 -0.36
CA GLU A 110 1.95 -25.56 -1.70
C GLU A 110 0.98 -24.38 -1.73
N ILE A 111 0.96 -23.67 -2.87
CA ILE A 111 0.07 -22.53 -3.07
C ILE A 111 -1.32 -22.96 -3.52
N GLU A 112 -2.35 -22.38 -2.93
CA GLU A 112 -3.76 -22.65 -3.20
C GLU A 112 -4.50 -21.34 -3.46
N LYS A 113 -5.25 -21.31 -4.56
CA LYS A 113 -6.08 -20.18 -4.96
C LYS A 113 -7.32 -20.09 -4.06
N PRO A 114 -7.46 -19.10 -3.16
CA PRO A 114 -8.56 -19.05 -2.20
C PRO A 114 -9.94 -18.79 -2.83
N ILE A 115 -9.96 -18.04 -3.94
CA ILE A 115 -11.19 -17.67 -4.66
C ILE A 115 -11.11 -18.26 -6.07
N SER A 116 -11.80 -19.38 -6.28
CA SER A 116 -11.75 -20.13 -7.54
C SER A 116 -12.10 -19.26 -8.76
N ASP A 117 -13.09 -18.39 -8.58
CA ASP A 117 -13.76 -17.66 -9.66
C ASP A 117 -13.04 -16.36 -10.05
N ASN A 118 -12.12 -15.86 -9.21
CA ASN A 118 -11.34 -14.65 -9.50
C ASN A 118 -10.03 -15.00 -10.19
N ASP A 119 -9.51 -14.20 -11.11
CA ASP A 119 -8.12 -14.35 -11.53
C ASP A 119 -7.13 -14.03 -10.40
N TYR A 120 -5.85 -14.36 -10.58
CA TYR A 120 -4.85 -13.94 -9.60
C TYR A 120 -4.65 -12.42 -9.64
N CYS A 121 -4.56 -11.85 -10.83
CA CYS A 121 -4.52 -10.42 -11.05
C CYS A 121 -5.62 -10.06 -12.03
N TYR A 122 -6.30 -8.96 -11.80
CA TYR A 122 -7.33 -8.45 -12.71
C TYR A 122 -7.20 -6.94 -12.88
N ASP A 123 -7.61 -6.43 -14.02
CA ASP A 123 -7.51 -5.01 -14.34
C ASP A 123 -8.36 -4.16 -13.38
N GLY A 124 -7.79 -3.09 -12.86
CA GLY A 124 -8.57 -2.04 -12.21
C GLY A 124 -9.45 -1.31 -13.24
N LYS A 125 -10.20 -0.30 -12.79
CA LYS A 125 -11.16 0.41 -13.65
C LYS A 125 -10.54 1.21 -14.81
N GLY A 126 -9.22 1.38 -14.83
CA GLY A 126 -8.51 2.07 -15.92
C GLY A 126 -8.70 3.60 -15.95
N THR A 127 -9.23 4.19 -14.88
CA THR A 127 -9.61 5.61 -14.81
C THR A 127 -8.58 6.52 -14.14
N LEU A 128 -7.41 6.00 -13.76
CA LEU A 128 -6.32 6.80 -13.24
C LEU A 128 -5.05 6.60 -14.06
N LYS A 129 -4.52 7.70 -14.59
CA LYS A 129 -3.25 7.74 -15.32
C LYS A 129 -2.22 8.52 -14.53
N VAL A 130 -0.96 8.17 -14.72
CA VAL A 130 0.19 8.98 -14.30
C VAL A 130 0.96 9.40 -15.52
N LYS A 131 1.24 10.70 -15.64
CA LYS A 131 2.12 11.27 -16.65
C LYS A 131 3.39 11.77 -15.96
N ASN A 132 4.54 11.35 -16.44
CA ASN A 132 5.81 11.84 -15.91
C ASN A 132 6.41 12.89 -16.86
N SER A 133 6.34 14.16 -16.46
CA SER A 133 6.96 15.29 -17.15
C SER A 133 8.30 15.70 -16.51
N ALA A 134 8.76 15.00 -15.47
CA ALA A 134 10.08 15.19 -14.89
C ALA A 134 11.17 14.57 -15.78
N SER A 135 12.41 15.02 -15.58
CA SER A 135 13.58 14.62 -16.35
C SER A 135 14.06 13.18 -16.10
N LYS A 136 13.56 12.53 -15.05
CA LYS A 136 13.91 11.15 -14.67
C LYS A 136 12.65 10.33 -14.42
N ASN A 137 12.80 9.01 -14.32
CA ASN A 137 11.71 8.11 -13.95
C ASN A 137 11.12 8.48 -12.57
N SER A 138 9.87 8.10 -12.30
CA SER A 138 9.26 8.20 -10.96
C SER A 138 8.61 6.88 -10.59
N ALA A 139 8.79 6.45 -9.35
CA ALA A 139 8.23 5.22 -8.81
C ALA A 139 6.97 5.51 -7.98
N PHE A 140 5.85 4.93 -8.40
CA PHE A 140 4.59 4.93 -7.66
C PHE A 140 4.42 3.56 -7.00
N CYS A 141 4.31 3.54 -5.67
CA CYS A 141 4.30 2.32 -4.89
C CYS A 141 2.94 2.13 -4.24
N GLN A 142 2.15 1.21 -4.77
CA GLN A 142 0.85 0.85 -4.21
C GLN A 142 1.02 0.09 -2.90
N THR A 143 0.19 0.42 -1.92
CA THR A 143 0.09 -0.33 -0.67
C THR A 143 -0.53 -1.69 -0.89
N VAL A 144 0.01 -2.72 -0.25
CA VAL A 144 -0.51 -4.08 -0.32
C VAL A 144 -1.78 -4.19 0.54
N LEU A 145 -2.94 -4.19 -0.10
CA LEU A 145 -4.25 -4.30 0.55
C LEU A 145 -5.17 -5.21 -0.26
N PRO A 146 -5.86 -6.21 0.33
CA PRO A 146 -5.70 -6.68 1.70
C PRO A 146 -4.27 -7.14 1.96
N GLY A 147 -3.79 -6.90 3.18
CA GLY A 147 -2.44 -7.25 3.57
C GLY A 147 -1.78 -6.24 4.48
N SER A 148 -0.45 -6.17 4.39
CA SER A 148 0.43 -5.42 5.28
C SER A 148 0.31 -3.90 5.18
N GLU A 149 -0.39 -3.37 4.17
CA GLU A 149 -0.47 -1.95 3.84
C GLU A 149 0.89 -1.29 3.54
N SER A 150 1.95 -2.10 3.44
CA SER A 150 3.27 -1.64 3.05
C SER A 150 3.27 -1.26 1.57
N MET A 151 3.98 -0.19 1.22
CA MET A 151 4.08 0.37 -0.14
C MET A 151 5.03 -0.45 -1.03
N LEU A 152 4.64 -1.68 -1.37
CA LEU A 152 5.54 -2.66 -2.01
C LEU A 152 5.23 -2.93 -3.49
N ILE A 153 4.04 -2.60 -3.98
CA ILE A 153 3.61 -2.96 -5.34
C ILE A 153 4.07 -1.85 -6.30
N PRO A 154 5.01 -2.11 -7.23
CA PRO A 154 5.68 -1.05 -7.96
C PRO A 154 5.03 -0.73 -9.31
N THR A 155 4.96 0.56 -9.62
CA THR A 155 4.78 1.08 -10.99
C THR A 155 5.90 2.07 -11.27
N ASN A 156 6.74 1.77 -12.27
CA ASN A 156 7.74 2.72 -12.78
C ASN A 156 7.13 3.52 -13.94
N ILE A 157 7.30 4.84 -13.92
CA ILE A 157 6.92 5.71 -15.03
C ILE A 157 8.16 6.42 -15.53
N ASP A 158 8.63 6.03 -16.72
CA ASP A 158 9.78 6.67 -17.35
C ASP A 158 9.52 8.14 -17.67
N SER A 159 10.60 8.92 -17.81
CA SER A 159 10.48 10.33 -18.21
C SER A 159 9.74 10.46 -19.55
N SER A 160 8.82 11.42 -19.64
CA SER A 160 7.97 11.67 -20.81
C SER A 160 7.01 10.53 -21.16
N SER A 161 6.81 9.56 -20.26
CA SER A 161 5.88 8.45 -20.43
C SER A 161 4.58 8.62 -19.64
N THR A 162 3.63 7.73 -19.90
CA THR A 162 2.36 7.65 -19.17
C THR A 162 2.07 6.19 -18.85
N GLU A 163 1.60 5.94 -17.63
CA GLU A 163 1.18 4.62 -17.16
C GLU A 163 -0.22 4.67 -16.52
N THR A 164 -0.87 3.52 -16.43
CA THR A 164 -2.16 3.36 -15.74
C THR A 164 -1.93 2.87 -14.31
N LEU A 165 -2.61 3.48 -13.35
CA LEU A 165 -2.65 2.98 -11.97
C LEU A 165 -3.95 2.20 -11.72
N ALA A 166 -3.86 1.22 -10.83
CA ALA A 166 -5.01 0.42 -10.45
C ALA A 166 -6.04 1.27 -9.69
N VAL A 167 -7.30 1.19 -10.11
CA VAL A 167 -8.43 1.80 -9.41
C VAL A 167 -9.40 0.68 -9.05
N PRO A 168 -9.61 0.35 -7.77
CA PRO A 168 -10.63 -0.61 -7.36
C PRO A 168 -12.02 -0.01 -7.50
N GLY A 169 -12.97 -0.86 -7.90
CA GLY A 169 -14.39 -0.60 -7.72
C GLY A 169 -14.90 -1.09 -6.37
N THR A 170 -16.21 -0.95 -6.17
CA THR A 170 -16.90 -1.42 -4.96
C THR A 170 -16.82 -2.94 -4.77
N GLU A 171 -16.62 -3.69 -5.86
CA GLU A 171 -16.45 -5.15 -5.85
C GLU A 171 -15.11 -5.61 -5.25
N TYR A 172 -14.14 -4.70 -5.13
CA TYR A 172 -12.86 -5.04 -4.52
C TYR A 172 -13.01 -5.35 -3.03
N TRP A 173 -12.04 -6.07 -2.48
CA TRP A 173 -12.03 -6.51 -1.09
C TRP A 173 -12.45 -5.38 -0.12
N ALA A 174 -13.52 -5.63 0.64
CA ALA A 174 -14.13 -4.70 1.60
C ALA A 174 -14.47 -3.30 1.02
N SER A 175 -14.72 -3.21 -0.29
CA SER A 175 -14.96 -1.97 -1.05
C SER A 175 -13.90 -0.89 -0.79
N THR A 176 -12.64 -1.33 -0.68
CA THR A 176 -11.50 -0.46 -0.34
C THR A 176 -10.98 0.32 -1.55
N ALA A 177 -10.15 1.34 -1.26
CA ALA A 177 -9.45 2.14 -2.24
C ALA A 177 -8.00 1.67 -2.42
N ALA A 178 -7.40 1.99 -3.56
CA ALA A 178 -5.95 1.87 -3.74
C ALA A 178 -5.26 3.12 -3.18
N HIS A 179 -4.08 2.94 -2.59
CA HIS A 179 -3.25 4.00 -2.04
C HIS A 179 -1.81 3.85 -2.56
N TYR A 180 -1.16 4.97 -2.88
CA TYR A 180 0.12 5.04 -3.57
C TYR A 180 1.05 6.03 -2.87
N TYR A 181 2.30 5.64 -2.69
CA TYR A 181 3.40 6.54 -2.34
C TYR A 181 4.10 6.99 -3.62
N ILE A 182 4.37 8.29 -3.73
CA ILE A 182 4.93 8.91 -4.94
C ILE A 182 6.37 9.32 -4.65
N ASN A 183 7.33 8.59 -5.22
CA ASN A 183 8.75 8.82 -4.96
C ASN A 183 9.34 9.93 -5.85
N PRO A 184 10.38 10.63 -5.36
CA PRO A 184 11.08 11.64 -6.13
C PRO A 184 11.59 11.15 -7.49
N PRO A 185 11.61 11.99 -8.53
CA PRO A 185 12.22 11.64 -9.81
C PRO A 185 13.66 11.15 -9.68
N GLY A 186 13.97 10.02 -10.30
CA GLY A 186 15.26 9.35 -10.25
C GLY A 186 15.39 8.27 -9.18
N VAL A 187 14.37 8.06 -8.33
CA VAL A 187 14.30 6.92 -7.42
C VAL A 187 13.71 5.73 -8.16
N SER A 188 14.40 4.59 -8.14
CA SER A 188 13.92 3.35 -8.75
C SER A 188 12.79 2.69 -7.94
N THR A 189 12.07 1.75 -8.55
CA THR A 189 11.07 0.95 -7.83
C THR A 189 11.69 0.08 -6.73
N ASP A 190 12.91 -0.42 -6.93
CA ASP A 190 13.63 -1.22 -5.93
C ASP A 190 14.03 -0.37 -4.71
N GLU A 191 14.36 0.91 -4.92
CA GLU A 191 14.70 1.82 -3.84
C GLU A 191 13.47 2.41 -3.14
N GLY A 192 12.45 2.76 -3.93
CA GLY A 192 11.28 3.52 -3.48
C GLY A 192 10.08 2.68 -3.05
N CYS A 193 9.92 1.45 -3.53
CA CYS A 193 8.79 0.57 -3.17
C CYS A 193 9.19 -0.41 -2.06
N GLN A 194 9.73 0.15 -1.00
CA GLN A 194 10.12 -0.53 0.22
C GLN A 194 10.06 0.44 1.40
N TRP A 195 10.13 -0.10 2.61
CA TRP A 195 10.28 0.75 3.79
C TRP A 195 11.65 1.44 3.75
N GLY A 196 11.65 2.76 3.80
CA GLY A 196 12.84 3.59 3.64
C GLY A 196 13.67 3.69 4.93
N SER A 197 14.88 4.21 4.78
CA SER A 197 15.71 4.65 5.91
C SER A 197 15.61 6.16 6.09
N THR A 198 16.11 6.69 7.21
CA THR A 198 16.20 8.13 7.44
C THR A 198 17.33 8.82 6.67
N ALA A 199 17.98 8.12 5.74
CA ALA A 199 19.04 8.68 4.91
C ALA A 199 18.50 9.48 3.71
N ASN A 200 17.30 9.16 3.20
CA ASN A 200 16.74 9.79 2.00
C ASN A 200 15.19 9.91 2.07
N PRO A 201 14.58 10.92 1.41
CA PRO A 201 13.13 11.19 1.44
C PRO A 201 12.34 10.35 0.41
N TYR A 202 12.47 9.03 0.46
CA TYR A 202 11.74 8.08 -0.39
C TYR A 202 11.24 6.87 0.42
N GLY A 203 10.47 5.98 -0.22
CA GLY A 203 9.78 4.90 0.49
C GLY A 203 8.63 5.45 1.33
N ASN A 204 8.52 5.01 2.58
CA ASN A 204 7.56 5.57 3.54
C ASN A 204 7.77 7.08 3.81
N TRP A 205 8.98 7.60 3.53
CA TRP A 205 9.33 9.01 3.65
C TRP A 205 9.11 9.80 2.35
N SER A 206 8.47 9.23 1.33
CA SER A 206 8.14 10.00 0.13
C SER A 206 7.24 11.18 0.48
N PRO A 207 7.38 12.35 -0.16
CA PRO A 207 6.68 13.56 0.27
C PRO A 207 5.20 13.56 -0.08
N TYR A 208 4.80 12.79 -1.10
CA TYR A 208 3.42 12.79 -1.60
C TYR A 208 2.83 11.38 -1.64
N VAL A 209 1.51 11.35 -1.53
CA VAL A 209 0.69 10.15 -1.68
C VAL A 209 -0.52 10.44 -2.58
N ALA A 210 -1.05 9.38 -3.19
CA ALA A 210 -2.31 9.42 -3.92
C ALA A 210 -3.23 8.27 -3.50
N GLY A 211 -4.54 8.45 -3.65
CA GLY A 211 -5.50 7.37 -3.45
C GLY A 211 -6.65 7.44 -4.43
N ALA A 212 -7.20 6.30 -4.81
CA ALA A 212 -8.30 6.25 -5.77
C ALA A 212 -9.24 5.06 -5.58
N ASN A 213 -10.51 5.27 -5.91
CA ASN A 213 -11.55 4.25 -6.03
C ASN A 213 -12.65 4.70 -6.99
N MET A 214 -13.44 3.75 -7.49
CA MET A 214 -14.65 4.01 -8.27
C MET A 214 -15.89 3.51 -7.52
N ASP A 215 -16.98 4.27 -7.56
CA ASP A 215 -18.29 3.84 -7.04
C ASP A 215 -19.15 3.12 -8.09
N ASP A 216 -20.31 2.59 -7.68
CA ASP A 216 -21.27 1.92 -8.57
C ASP A 216 -21.94 2.86 -9.57
N SER A 217 -21.80 4.18 -9.41
CA SER A 217 -22.28 5.20 -10.33
C SER A 217 -21.20 5.62 -11.33
N GLU A 218 -20.11 4.84 -11.42
CA GLU A 218 -18.97 5.07 -12.31
C GLU A 218 -18.24 6.40 -12.05
N ASN A 219 -18.35 6.94 -10.84
CA ASN A 219 -17.56 8.08 -10.42
C ASN A 219 -16.21 7.60 -9.88
N THR A 220 -15.13 8.06 -10.50
CA THR A 220 -13.77 7.84 -10.00
C THR A 220 -13.39 8.99 -9.08
N TYR A 221 -13.09 8.69 -7.83
CA TYR A 221 -12.56 9.63 -6.85
C TYR A 221 -11.05 9.48 -6.81
N VAL A 222 -10.31 10.58 -6.97
CA VAL A 222 -8.85 10.59 -6.90
C VAL A 222 -8.40 11.68 -5.92
N LYS A 223 -7.54 11.30 -4.98
CA LYS A 223 -6.92 12.18 -4.01
C LYS A 223 -5.42 12.27 -4.29
N ILE A 224 -4.86 13.48 -4.21
CA ILE A 224 -3.43 13.70 -4.01
C ILE A 224 -3.23 14.46 -2.70
N ALA A 225 -2.13 14.17 -2.00
CA ALA A 225 -1.82 14.81 -0.73
C ALA A 225 -0.32 14.85 -0.50
N TRP A 226 0.11 15.76 0.38
CA TRP A 226 1.33 15.52 1.12
C TRP A 226 1.17 14.26 1.97
N ASN A 227 2.26 13.51 2.12
CA ASN A 227 2.32 12.36 3.02
C ASN A 227 2.40 12.87 4.48
N PRO A 228 1.45 12.52 5.37
CA PRO A 228 1.54 12.87 6.79
C PRO A 228 2.85 12.46 7.45
N ILE A 229 3.38 11.28 7.11
CA ILE A 229 4.65 10.76 7.66
C ILE A 229 5.82 11.70 7.37
N TYR A 230 5.78 12.44 6.24
CA TYR A 230 6.81 13.41 5.89
C TYR A 230 6.96 14.50 6.95
N PHE A 231 5.88 14.85 7.66
CA PHE A 231 5.84 15.93 8.65
C PHE A 231 5.87 15.45 10.10
N GLU A 232 5.93 14.15 10.35
CA GLU A 232 6.08 13.63 11.71
C GLU A 232 7.43 14.01 12.32
N ASP A 233 7.52 14.04 13.65
CA ASP A 233 8.77 14.32 14.36
C ASP A 233 9.86 13.28 14.09
N SER A 234 9.47 12.08 13.68
CA SER A 234 10.34 10.98 13.26
C SER A 234 11.00 11.22 11.90
N SER A 235 10.44 12.12 11.07
CA SER A 235 10.95 12.46 9.74
C SER A 235 12.07 13.50 9.85
N PRO A 236 13.30 13.19 9.39
CA PRO A 236 14.34 14.20 9.27
C PRO A 236 14.07 15.19 8.13
N PHE A 237 13.12 14.89 7.24
CA PHE A 237 12.83 15.64 6.02
C PHE A 237 11.69 16.65 6.17
N LYS A 238 11.08 16.76 7.37
CA LYS A 238 9.85 17.54 7.59
C LYS A 238 9.93 19.02 7.24
N ASP A 239 11.14 19.58 7.23
CA ASP A 239 11.44 20.97 6.86
C ASP A 239 12.09 21.10 5.47
N GLU A 240 12.26 19.99 4.75
CA GLU A 240 12.90 19.94 3.43
C GLU A 240 11.87 20.03 2.31
N LYS A 241 12.06 20.99 1.40
CA LYS A 241 11.24 21.09 0.18
C LYS A 241 11.67 20.03 -0.82
N PRO A 242 10.74 19.17 -1.30
CA PRO A 242 11.03 18.26 -2.39
C PRO A 242 11.43 19.02 -3.66
N SER A 243 12.29 18.43 -4.48
CA SER A 243 12.70 18.98 -5.78
C SER A 243 11.74 18.63 -6.93
N PHE A 244 10.49 18.27 -6.60
CA PHE A 244 9.46 17.96 -7.59
C PHE A 244 8.07 18.29 -7.05
N GLY A 245 7.11 18.45 -7.95
CA GLY A 245 5.71 18.67 -7.65
C GLY A 245 4.81 17.64 -8.35
N ILE A 246 3.54 17.66 -7.96
CA ILE A 246 2.49 16.86 -8.61
C ILE A 246 1.25 17.69 -8.88
N LYS A 247 0.57 17.42 -10.00
CA LYS A 247 -0.67 18.07 -10.39
C LYS A 247 -1.70 17.03 -10.81
N MET A 248 -2.95 17.23 -10.45
CA MET A 248 -4.05 16.34 -10.78
C MET A 248 -5.13 17.10 -11.55
N TYR A 249 -5.62 16.50 -12.63
CA TYR A 249 -6.67 17.06 -13.49
C TYR A 249 -7.51 15.96 -14.16
N CYS A 250 -8.78 16.25 -14.43
CA CYS A 250 -9.61 15.37 -15.25
C CYS A 250 -9.20 15.45 -16.72
N ASN A 251 -9.26 14.34 -17.44
CA ASN A 251 -8.97 14.30 -18.88
C ASN A 251 -10.14 14.82 -19.73
N ASP A 252 -11.33 14.91 -19.13
CA ASP A 252 -12.52 15.53 -19.70
C ASP A 252 -13.09 16.53 -18.69
N ASP A 253 -12.89 17.82 -18.94
CA ASP A 253 -13.34 18.90 -18.06
C ASP A 253 -14.86 18.94 -17.90
N SER A 254 -15.62 18.46 -18.90
CA SER A 254 -17.09 18.42 -18.83
C SER A 254 -17.63 17.36 -17.87
N LYS A 255 -16.77 16.41 -17.48
CA LYS A 255 -17.04 15.32 -16.54
C LYS A 255 -16.26 15.45 -15.23
N CYS A 256 -15.80 16.65 -14.93
CA CYS A 256 -14.97 16.91 -13.75
C CYS A 256 -15.76 17.64 -12.67
N ASN A 257 -15.79 17.05 -11.48
CA ASN A 257 -16.25 17.72 -10.27
C ASN A 257 -15.02 18.09 -9.42
N GLY A 258 -14.79 19.40 -9.31
CA GLY A 258 -13.65 20.00 -8.62
C GLY A 258 -12.66 20.67 -9.59
N ASP A 259 -11.83 21.57 -9.07
CA ASP A 259 -10.81 22.27 -9.85
C ASP A 259 -9.49 21.51 -9.87
N ALA A 260 -8.71 21.68 -10.94
CA ALA A 260 -7.35 21.14 -11.03
C ALA A 260 -6.55 21.51 -9.77
N CYS A 261 -5.90 20.52 -9.16
CA CYS A 261 -5.11 20.72 -7.95
C CYS A 261 -3.64 20.44 -8.17
N GLU A 262 -2.78 21.25 -7.57
CA GLU A 262 -1.33 21.16 -7.66
C GLU A 262 -0.68 21.20 -6.27
N ILE A 263 0.31 20.34 -6.06
CA ILE A 263 1.30 20.43 -4.98
C ILE A 263 2.62 20.83 -5.61
N ASN A 264 3.07 22.04 -5.29
CA ASN A 264 4.31 22.61 -5.82
C ASN A 264 5.06 23.33 -4.69
N PRO A 265 6.14 22.72 -4.16
CA PRO A 265 6.87 23.28 -3.02
C PRO A 265 7.66 24.56 -3.36
N SER A 266 7.99 24.78 -4.65
CA SER A 266 8.60 26.02 -5.14
C SER A 266 7.59 27.18 -5.13
N THR A 267 6.32 26.92 -5.45
CA THR A 267 5.25 27.93 -5.51
C THR A 267 4.55 28.16 -4.17
N TYR A 268 4.10 27.09 -3.51
CA TYR A 268 3.24 27.19 -2.32
C TYR A 268 4.01 26.98 -1.00
N GLY A 269 5.20 26.39 -1.06
CA GLY A 269 5.97 25.96 0.10
C GLY A 269 5.54 24.59 0.63
N LEU A 270 6.02 24.24 1.82
CA LEU A 270 5.71 22.96 2.46
C LEU A 270 4.26 22.89 2.90
N ASN A 271 3.71 21.68 2.80
CA ASN A 271 2.41 21.32 3.34
C ASN A 271 1.25 22.23 2.87
N LYS A 272 1.32 22.62 1.59
CA LYS A 272 0.28 23.40 0.92
C LYS A 272 0.01 22.85 -0.47
N VAL A 273 -1.17 23.19 -0.97
CA VAL A 273 -1.66 22.84 -2.31
C VAL A 273 -2.19 24.14 -2.97
N SER A 274 -2.46 24.11 -4.26
CA SER A 274 -3.09 25.22 -4.99
C SER A 274 -4.44 25.63 -4.38
N SER A 275 -4.89 26.86 -4.67
CA SER A 275 -6.17 27.38 -4.20
C SER A 275 -7.33 26.43 -4.57
N GLY A 276 -8.06 25.93 -3.58
CA GLY A 276 -9.07 24.86 -3.72
C GLY A 276 -8.82 23.65 -2.79
N GLY A 277 -7.60 23.55 -2.25
CA GLY A 277 -7.23 22.56 -1.25
C GLY A 277 -8.04 22.58 0.05
N GLN A 278 -8.27 21.39 0.60
CA GLN A 278 -8.96 21.21 1.88
C GLN A 278 -7.97 21.25 3.06
N ALA A 279 -8.51 21.52 4.26
CA ALA A 279 -7.75 21.57 5.52
C ALA A 279 -6.95 20.28 5.79
N LEU A 280 -5.92 20.40 6.62
CA LEU A 280 -5.01 19.32 7.00
C LEU A 280 -5.78 18.06 7.44
N SER A 281 -5.67 16.97 6.69
CA SER A 281 -6.04 15.63 7.17
C SER A 281 -4.80 15.02 7.78
N ASP A 282 -4.86 14.67 9.06
CA ASP A 282 -3.71 14.13 9.81
C ASP A 282 -2.46 15.03 9.71
N GLY A 283 -2.66 16.35 9.64
CA GLY A 283 -1.56 17.31 9.54
C GLY A 283 -1.02 17.51 8.12
N ALA A 284 -1.60 16.91 7.07
CA ALA A 284 -1.14 17.05 5.69
C ALA A 284 -2.19 17.70 4.76
N ALA A 285 -1.76 18.62 3.90
CA ALA A 285 -2.60 19.27 2.89
C ALA A 285 -2.92 18.31 1.72
N TRP A 286 -4.16 18.38 1.22
CA TRP A 286 -4.66 17.45 0.20
C TRP A 286 -5.73 18.08 -0.70
N CYS A 287 -6.00 17.39 -1.80
CA CYS A 287 -7.06 17.69 -2.77
C CYS A 287 -7.76 16.43 -3.22
N VAL A 288 -8.99 16.58 -3.71
CA VAL A 288 -9.77 15.53 -4.36
C VAL A 288 -10.35 16.05 -5.66
N LEU A 289 -10.38 15.20 -6.68
CA LEU A 289 -11.16 15.37 -7.89
C LEU A 289 -12.06 14.15 -8.07
N THR A 290 -13.24 14.38 -8.64
CA THR A 290 -14.13 13.30 -9.07
C THR A 290 -14.34 13.39 -10.58
N ALA A 291 -13.98 12.34 -11.30
CA ALA A 291 -14.31 12.16 -12.71
C ALA A 291 -15.56 11.29 -12.84
N THR A 292 -16.59 11.76 -13.54
CA THR A 292 -17.88 11.05 -13.69
C THR A 292 -17.92 10.18 -14.95
N ASP A 293 -18.88 9.26 -15.01
CA ASP A 293 -19.17 8.41 -16.19
C ASP A 293 -17.94 7.68 -16.74
N SER A 294 -17.19 7.02 -15.84
CA SER A 294 -15.94 6.31 -16.15
C SER A 294 -14.87 7.18 -16.85
N SER A 295 -14.96 8.51 -16.75
CA SER A 295 -13.90 9.40 -17.21
C SER A 295 -12.64 9.23 -16.37
N SER A 296 -11.50 9.65 -16.92
CA SER A 296 -10.19 9.44 -16.30
C SER A 296 -9.59 10.71 -15.73
N VAL A 297 -8.82 10.55 -14.67
CA VAL A 297 -7.98 11.58 -14.05
C VAL A 297 -6.52 11.27 -14.39
N THR A 298 -5.72 12.30 -14.59
CA THR A 298 -4.26 12.19 -14.71
C THR A 298 -3.59 12.87 -13.52
N ILE A 299 -2.63 12.18 -12.91
CA ILE A 299 -1.63 12.77 -12.01
C ILE A 299 -0.36 13.02 -12.81
N GLU A 300 0.06 14.27 -12.95
CA GLU A 300 1.30 14.68 -13.58
C GLU A 300 2.39 14.92 -12.53
N VAL A 301 3.56 14.32 -12.73
CA VAL A 301 4.78 14.56 -11.95
C VAL A 301 5.71 15.48 -12.73
N PHE A 302 6.31 16.48 -12.07
CA PHE A 302 7.19 17.45 -12.73
C PHE A 302 8.32 17.96 -11.81
N ASP A 303 9.45 18.35 -12.40
CA ASP A 303 10.56 19.00 -11.70
C ASP A 303 10.22 20.45 -11.30
N VAL A 304 10.75 20.95 -10.19
CA VAL A 304 10.48 22.31 -9.65
C VAL A 304 11.73 23.10 -9.27
#